data_AF-A0A239IUH0-F1
#
_entry.id   AF-A0A239IUH0-F1
#
_cell.length_a   1.000
_cell.length_b   1.000
_cell.length_c   1.000
_cell.angle_alpha   90.00
_cell.angle_beta   90.00
_cell.angle_gamma   90.00
#
_symmetry.space_group_name_H-M   'P 1'
#
loop_
_entity.id
_entity.type
_entity.pdbx_description
1 polymer ?
#
loop_
_entity_poly.entity_id
_entity_poly.type
_entity_poly.pdbx_seq_one_letter_code
_entity_poly.pdbx_strand_id
1 'polypeptide(L)'
;MTPEVEHTDVGAYALGLLEEDDRRAFSAHLAGCPSCTAELTELSGMASVLAGIDPIEDEKDQGKEHTGEIPHAEVIDLLRRKKIADRRARRGTFVIGAAAAVTLVAGGIAVGSVISGGEGTAPMAHSTHSPAQESFEEGTPIAGTGAPGVSGGLVLEAKGWGTHAALELKGVKGPLECELVAVSKTGERRTVTGWAVPAKGYGVPGSPRALYVHGGTALSSGDIDHFEVSTTSGKTLLTVKI
;
A
#
# COMPACT_ATOMS: atom_id res chain seq x y z
N MET A 1 -17.41 18.60 26.81
CA MET A 1 -16.42 18.57 25.72
C MET A 1 -17.03 19.43 24.62
N THR A 2 -16.38 20.53 24.22
CA THR A 2 -16.92 21.43 23.19
C THR A 2 -16.81 20.76 21.83
N PRO A 3 -17.84 20.86 20.96
CA PRO A 3 -17.76 20.30 19.61
C PRO A 3 -16.63 21.00 18.85
N GLU A 4 -15.69 20.21 18.33
CA GLU A 4 -14.58 20.67 17.49
C GLU A 4 -14.98 20.46 16.05
N VAL A 5 -15.05 21.52 15.25
CA VAL A 5 -15.46 21.45 13.85
C VAL A 5 -14.23 21.16 12.98
N GLU A 6 -14.19 19.97 12.35
CA GLU A 6 -13.16 19.61 11.37
C GLU A 6 -13.73 19.72 9.94
N HIS A 7 -12.96 20.20 8.96
CA HIS A 7 -13.43 20.33 7.57
C HIS A 7 -13.85 18.98 6.96
N THR A 8 -13.30 17.87 7.47
CA THR A 8 -13.66 16.49 7.10
C THR A 8 -15.09 16.12 7.48
N ASP A 9 -15.75 16.87 8.36
CA ASP A 9 -17.13 16.60 8.82
C ASP A 9 -18.18 16.97 7.75
N VAL A 10 -17.80 17.63 6.66
CA VAL A 10 -18.71 18.03 5.57
C VAL A 10 -19.44 16.84 4.94
N GLY A 11 -18.76 15.70 4.78
CA GLY A 11 -19.37 14.48 4.26
C GLY A 11 -20.36 13.85 5.24
N ALA A 12 -20.02 13.82 6.53
CA ALA A 12 -20.92 13.34 7.57
C ALA A 12 -22.14 14.26 7.73
N TYR A 13 -21.96 15.57 7.61
CA TYR A 13 -23.03 16.55 7.59
C TYR A 13 -23.96 16.35 6.38
N ALA A 14 -23.41 16.17 5.17
CA ALA A 14 -24.18 15.93 3.94
C ALA A 14 -25.04 14.67 4.00
N LEU A 15 -24.54 13.62 4.65
CA LEU A 15 -25.23 12.33 4.82
C LEU A 15 -26.12 12.28 6.08
N GLY A 16 -26.18 13.35 6.87
CA GLY A 16 -27.00 13.41 8.09
C GLY A 16 -26.49 12.50 9.23
N LEU A 17 -25.19 12.19 9.25
CA LEU A 17 -24.56 11.27 10.20
C LEU A 17 -23.99 11.94 11.46
N LEU A 18 -24.04 13.27 11.55
CA LEU A 18 -23.56 14.01 12.73
C LEU A 18 -24.58 14.02 13.87
N GLU A 19 -24.07 13.95 15.10
CA GLU A 19 -24.87 14.16 16.31
C GLU A 19 -25.39 15.61 16.37
N GLU A 20 -26.44 15.85 17.15
CA GLU A 20 -27.16 17.14 17.17
C GLU A 20 -26.27 18.34 17.52
N ASP A 21 -25.34 18.16 18.46
CA ASP A 21 -24.41 19.21 18.88
C ASP A 21 -23.39 19.52 17.78
N ASP A 22 -22.82 18.49 17.15
CA ASP A 22 -21.84 18.62 16.07
C ASP A 22 -22.49 19.19 14.81
N ARG A 23 -23.71 18.78 14.49
CA ARG A 23 -24.50 19.32 13.38
C ARG A 23 -24.75 20.82 13.56
N ARG A 24 -25.11 21.26 14.76
CA ARG A 24 -25.29 22.69 15.05
C ARG A 24 -23.99 23.46 14.94
N ALA A 25 -22.89 22.94 15.48
CA ALA A 25 -21.57 23.56 15.37
C ALA A 25 -21.13 23.67 13.90
N PHE A 26 -21.31 22.61 13.11
CA PHE A 26 -20.96 22.58 11.70
C PHE A 26 -21.84 23.53 10.86
N SER A 27 -23.14 23.61 11.14
CA SER A 27 -24.05 24.56 10.47
C SER A 27 -23.64 26.02 10.70
N ALA A 28 -23.16 26.36 11.90
CA ALA A 28 -22.63 27.68 12.20
C ALA A 28 -21.30 27.94 11.48
N HIS A 29 -20.45 26.93 11.34
CA HIS A 29 -19.19 27.03 10.60
C HIS A 29 -19.41 27.30 9.09
N LEU A 30 -20.44 26.70 8.48
CA LEU A 30 -20.77 26.93 7.07
C LEU A 30 -21.02 28.41 6.74
N ALA A 31 -21.55 29.19 7.67
CA ALA A 31 -21.74 30.63 7.49
C ALA A 31 -20.43 31.42 7.34
N GLY A 32 -19.31 30.88 7.81
CA GLY A 32 -17.99 31.52 7.78
C GLY A 32 -16.96 30.86 6.87
N CYS A 33 -17.30 29.74 6.21
CA CYS A 33 -16.35 28.95 5.45
C CYS A 33 -16.83 28.65 4.01
N PRO A 34 -16.34 29.41 3.01
CA PRO A 34 -16.69 29.21 1.62
C PRO A 34 -16.27 27.85 1.05
N SER A 35 -15.14 27.29 1.51
CA SER A 35 -14.65 25.99 1.03
C SER A 35 -15.57 24.85 1.46
N CYS A 36 -16.00 24.81 2.71
CA CYS A 36 -16.98 23.81 3.19
C CYS A 36 -18.34 23.96 2.50
N THR A 37 -18.75 25.19 2.17
CA THR A 37 -19.99 25.42 1.42
C THR A 37 -19.90 24.89 -0.02
N ALA A 38 -18.75 25.11 -0.68
CA ALA A 38 -18.51 24.60 -2.02
C ALA A 38 -18.47 23.07 -2.03
N GLU A 39 -17.74 22.47 -1.09
CA GLU A 39 -17.62 21.01 -0.95
C GLU A 39 -18.96 20.35 -0.60
N LEU A 40 -19.76 20.97 0.27
CA LEU A 40 -21.12 20.50 0.56
C LEU A 40 -22.01 20.53 -0.68
N THR A 41 -21.86 21.53 -1.55
CA THR A 41 -22.64 21.63 -2.80
C THR A 41 -22.30 20.51 -3.77
N GLU A 42 -21.00 20.19 -3.91
CA GLU A 42 -20.53 19.07 -4.72
C GLU A 42 -21.05 17.72 -4.20
N LEU A 43 -20.94 17.48 -2.89
CA LEU A 43 -21.36 16.24 -2.25
C LEU A 43 -22.88 16.06 -2.22
N SER A 44 -23.66 17.14 -2.07
CA SER A 44 -25.13 17.07 -2.05
C SER A 44 -25.71 16.49 -3.35
N GLY A 45 -25.04 16.75 -4.49
CA GLY A 45 -25.42 16.15 -5.77
C GLY A 45 -25.31 14.63 -5.76
N MET A 46 -24.22 14.08 -5.21
CA MET A 46 -24.01 12.64 -5.08
C MET A 46 -24.89 12.02 -3.99
N ALA A 47 -25.03 12.68 -2.84
CA ALA A 47 -25.85 12.21 -1.73
C ALA A 47 -27.31 11.98 -2.16
N SER A 48 -27.85 12.79 -3.08
CA SER A 48 -29.19 12.61 -3.63
C SER A 48 -29.38 11.30 -4.41
N VAL A 49 -28.33 10.81 -5.07
CA VAL A 49 -28.34 9.52 -5.79
C VAL A 49 -28.29 8.37 -4.78
N LEU A 50 -27.52 8.51 -3.71
CA LEU A 50 -27.41 7.49 -2.66
C LEU A 50 -28.66 7.39 -1.79
N ALA A 51 -29.40 8.50 -1.59
CA ALA A 51 -30.63 8.50 -0.80
C ALA A 51 -31.77 7.66 -1.41
N GLY A 52 -31.68 7.32 -2.70
CA GLY A 52 -32.63 6.43 -3.38
C GLY A 52 -32.26 4.94 -3.33
N ILE A 53 -31.17 4.59 -2.63
CA ILE A 53 -30.74 3.21 -2.45
C ILE A 53 -31.23 2.79 -1.07
N ASP A 54 -32.21 1.89 -1.04
CA ASP A 54 -32.62 1.24 0.21
C ASP A 54 -31.39 0.56 0.84
N PRO A 55 -31.28 0.56 2.19
CA PRO A 55 -30.29 -0.26 2.86
C PRO A 55 -30.35 -1.67 2.27
N ILE A 56 -29.20 -2.23 1.91
CA ILE A 56 -29.12 -3.64 1.55
C ILE A 56 -29.60 -4.36 2.81
N GLU A 57 -30.83 -4.87 2.77
CA GLU A 57 -31.31 -5.75 3.81
C GLU A 57 -30.39 -6.96 3.75
N ASP A 58 -29.51 -7.09 4.74
CA ASP A 58 -28.77 -8.33 4.95
C ASP A 58 -29.84 -9.41 5.06
N GLU A 59 -29.96 -10.24 4.02
CA GLU A 59 -30.78 -11.44 4.06
C GLU A 59 -30.35 -12.17 5.32
N LYS A 60 -31.23 -12.14 6.35
CA LYS A 60 -31.00 -12.84 7.60
C LYS A 60 -30.77 -14.30 7.24
N ASP A 61 -29.51 -14.68 7.23
CA ASP A 61 -29.04 -16.03 7.03
C ASP A 61 -29.64 -16.90 8.13
N GLN A 62 -30.79 -17.50 7.80
CA GLN A 62 -31.43 -18.48 8.66
C GLN A 62 -30.59 -19.76 8.60
N GLY A 63 -29.64 -19.85 9.52
CA GLY A 63 -29.18 -21.13 10.03
C GLY A 63 -27.74 -21.48 9.68
N LYS A 64 -26.82 -21.01 10.52
CA LYS A 64 -25.95 -21.88 11.33
C LYS A 64 -25.28 -21.08 12.43
N GLU A 65 -25.46 -21.54 13.66
CA GLU A 65 -24.77 -21.05 14.85
C GLU A 65 -23.26 -21.03 14.62
N HIS A 66 -22.68 -19.83 14.52
CA HIS A 66 -21.28 -19.60 14.81
C HIS A 66 -21.18 -18.55 15.90
N THR A 67 -21.03 -19.04 17.14
CA THR A 67 -20.80 -18.23 18.32
C THR A 67 -19.51 -17.44 18.15
N GLY A 68 -19.65 -16.14 17.88
CA GLY A 68 -18.56 -15.20 17.72
C GLY A 68 -19.10 -13.81 17.42
N GLU A 69 -20.12 -13.38 18.15
CA GLU A 69 -20.67 -12.03 18.04
C GLU A 69 -19.66 -11.04 18.61
N ILE A 70 -18.90 -10.39 17.73
CA ILE A 70 -18.23 -9.14 18.06
C ILE A 70 -19.31 -8.08 17.91
N PRO A 71 -19.82 -7.47 18.99
CA PRO A 71 -20.81 -6.42 18.87
C PRO A 71 -20.20 -5.29 18.04
N HIS A 72 -20.89 -4.79 17.02
CA HIS A 72 -20.42 -3.65 16.20
C HIS A 72 -20.00 -2.44 17.05
N ALA A 73 -20.59 -2.30 18.25
CA ALA A 73 -20.18 -1.33 19.25
C ALA A 73 -18.71 -1.48 19.69
N GLU A 74 -18.19 -2.71 19.79
CA GLU A 74 -16.82 -3.01 20.18
C GLU A 74 -15.81 -2.60 19.10
N VAL A 75 -16.16 -2.71 17.81
CA VAL A 75 -15.31 -2.23 16.70
C VAL A 75 -15.20 -0.70 16.69
N ILE A 76 -16.31 0.01 16.92
CA ILE A 76 -16.31 1.48 17.03
C ILE A 76 -15.54 1.92 18.29
N ASP A 77 -15.66 1.19 19.38
CA ASP A 77 -14.92 1.44 20.61
C ASP A 77 -13.41 1.20 20.43
N LEU A 78 -13.01 0.19 19.67
CA LEU A 78 -11.60 -0.09 19.35
C LEU A 78 -10.98 1.05 18.51
N LEU A 79 -11.72 1.59 17.54
CA LEU A 79 -11.27 2.74 16.74
C LEU A 79 -11.16 4.01 17.59
N ARG A 80 -12.13 4.25 18.47
CA ARG A 80 -12.12 5.37 19.43
C ARG A 80 -10.95 5.26 20.40
N ARG A 81 -10.71 4.07 20.96
CA ARG A 81 -9.58 3.78 21.86
C ARG A 81 -8.25 3.95 21.15
N LYS A 82 -8.12 3.52 19.89
CA LYS A 82 -6.91 3.72 19.07
C LYS A 82 -6.64 5.21 18.81
N LYS A 83 -7.66 6.00 18.45
CA LYS A 83 -7.52 7.46 18.22
C LYS A 83 -7.13 8.21 19.51
N ILE A 84 -7.66 7.80 20.67
CA ILE A 84 -7.29 8.37 21.99
C ILE A 84 -5.85 7.99 22.37
N ALA A 85 -5.45 6.73 22.14
CA ALA A 85 -4.09 6.25 22.42
C ALA A 85 -3.05 7.00 21.56
N ASP A 86 -3.31 7.18 20.26
CA ASP A 86 -2.42 7.92 19.36
C ASP A 86 -2.30 9.40 19.75
N ARG A 87 -3.41 10.06 20.13
CA ARG A 87 -3.38 11.45 20.62
C ARG A 87 -2.57 11.57 21.92
N ARG A 88 -2.67 10.58 22.82
CA ARG A 88 -1.93 10.56 24.10
C ARG A 88 -0.44 10.28 23.90
N ALA A 89 -0.07 9.40 22.98
CA ALA A 89 1.31 9.13 22.61
C ALA A 89 1.99 10.38 22.03
N ARG A 90 1.31 11.11 21.13
CA ARG A 90 1.82 12.38 20.57
C ARG A 90 1.96 13.50 21.60
N ARG A 91 1.09 13.54 22.60
CA ARG A 91 1.20 14.52 23.71
C ARG A 91 2.32 14.15 24.69
N GLY A 92 2.53 12.86 24.96
CA GLY A 92 3.61 12.37 25.81
C GLY A 92 5.00 12.64 25.22
N THR A 93 5.16 12.49 23.90
CA THR A 93 6.43 12.80 23.21
C THR A 93 6.75 14.29 23.19
N PHE A 94 5.76 15.18 23.15
CA PHE A 94 5.96 16.63 23.26
C PHE A 94 6.44 17.08 24.66
N VAL A 95 5.98 16.44 25.74
CA VAL A 95 6.40 16.76 27.11
C VAL A 95 7.81 16.22 27.40
N ILE A 96 8.16 15.05 26.86
CA ILE A 96 9.51 14.47 26.98
C ILE A 96 10.54 15.30 26.20
N GLY A 97 10.18 15.85 25.04
CA GLY A 97 11.05 16.74 24.26
C GLY A 97 11.37 18.07 24.94
N ALA A 98 10.41 18.66 25.67
CA ALA A 98 10.61 19.94 26.36
C ALA A 98 11.51 19.82 27.61
N ALA A 99 11.47 18.69 28.32
CA ALA A 99 12.33 18.47 29.49
C ALA A 99 13.81 18.22 29.12
N ALA A 100 14.07 17.55 27.99
CA ALA A 100 15.43 17.27 27.52
C ALA A 100 16.19 18.53 27.03
N ALA A 101 15.45 19.53 26.52
CA ALA A 101 16.05 20.78 26.05
C ALA A 101 16.62 21.63 27.19
N VAL A 102 16.02 21.59 28.39
CA VAL A 102 16.50 22.35 29.55
C VAL A 102 17.74 21.72 30.18
N THR A 103 17.87 20.40 30.14
CA THR A 103 19.05 19.69 30.70
C THR A 103 20.30 19.81 29.82
N LEU A 104 20.16 19.90 28.49
CA LEU A 104 21.30 19.95 27.57
C LEU A 104 22.03 21.29 27.55
N VAL A 105 21.36 22.40 27.91
CA VAL A 105 21.98 23.73 27.90
C VAL A 105 22.87 23.98 29.13
N ALA A 106 22.70 23.24 30.23
CA ALA A 106 23.41 23.49 31.49
C ALA A 106 24.57 22.51 31.79
N GLY A 107 24.65 21.33 31.14
CA GLY A 107 25.59 20.26 31.57
C GLY A 107 26.63 19.77 30.55
N GLY A 108 26.57 20.18 29.29
CA GLY A 108 27.22 19.42 28.20
C GLY A 108 28.63 19.81 27.75
N ILE A 109 29.32 20.78 28.39
CA ILE A 109 30.61 21.28 27.87
C ILE A 109 31.81 20.37 28.25
N ALA A 110 31.66 19.38 29.15
CA ALA A 110 32.82 18.67 29.73
C ALA A 110 33.06 17.22 29.25
N VAL A 111 32.25 16.64 28.35
CA VAL A 111 32.43 15.24 27.88
C VAL A 111 32.72 15.17 26.37
N GLY A 112 33.30 16.23 25.81
CA GLY A 112 33.48 16.39 24.36
C GLY A 112 34.72 15.71 23.74
N SER A 113 35.48 14.89 24.46
CA SER A 113 36.80 14.44 23.97
C SER A 113 37.10 12.94 23.99
N VAL A 114 36.15 12.05 24.31
CA VAL A 114 36.43 10.59 24.36
C VAL A 114 35.48 9.68 23.58
N ILE A 115 34.59 10.22 22.74
CA ILE A 115 33.83 9.44 21.77
C ILE A 115 33.96 10.08 20.40
N SER A 116 35.15 9.87 19.82
CA SER A 116 35.40 10.04 18.40
C SER A 116 34.80 8.84 17.65
N GLY A 117 33.91 9.12 16.71
CA GLY A 117 33.32 8.17 15.77
C GLY A 117 32.09 8.80 15.09
N GLY A 118 32.29 9.41 13.91
CA GLY A 118 31.22 9.93 13.03
C GLY A 118 30.23 8.83 12.61
N GLU A 119 29.09 9.09 11.96
CA GLU A 119 28.61 10.21 11.14
C GLU A 119 27.13 10.44 11.50
N GLY A 120 26.61 11.66 11.54
CA GLY A 120 26.06 12.29 10.34
C GLY A 120 24.77 11.60 9.90
N THR A 121 23.60 12.14 10.25
CA THR A 121 22.33 11.77 9.62
C THR A 121 22.48 12.01 8.12
N ALA A 122 22.80 10.95 7.37
CA ALA A 122 22.83 11.00 5.93
C ALA A 122 21.43 11.40 5.44
N PRO A 123 21.31 12.31 4.47
CA PRO A 123 20.04 12.53 3.81
C PRO A 123 19.57 11.18 3.25
N MET A 124 18.30 10.83 3.44
CA MET A 124 17.73 9.64 2.81
C MET A 124 17.97 9.75 1.31
N ALA A 125 18.88 8.95 0.78
CA ALA A 125 19.07 8.84 -0.64
C ALA A 125 17.77 8.29 -1.20
N HIS A 126 17.05 9.09 -1.99
CA HIS A 126 15.96 8.57 -2.79
C HIS A 126 16.58 7.59 -3.79
N SER A 127 16.35 6.29 -3.62
CA SER A 127 16.72 5.28 -4.61
C SER A 127 16.15 5.72 -5.96
N THR A 128 17.01 5.86 -6.98
CA THR A 128 16.59 6.18 -8.36
C THR A 128 15.91 5.00 -9.05
N HIS A 129 15.87 3.85 -8.39
CA HIS A 129 15.38 2.57 -8.87
C HIS A 129 13.96 2.31 -8.37
N SER A 130 13.18 1.55 -9.13
CA SER A 130 11.89 1.06 -8.62
C SER A 130 12.14 -0.03 -7.57
N PRO A 131 11.18 -0.29 -6.66
CA PRO A 131 11.32 -1.36 -5.65
C PRO A 131 11.61 -2.74 -6.27
N ALA A 132 11.08 -3.01 -7.46
CA ALA A 132 11.38 -4.25 -8.19
C ALA A 132 12.85 -4.33 -8.64
N GLN A 133 13.40 -3.21 -9.09
CA GLN A 133 14.79 -3.15 -9.52
C GLN A 133 15.75 -3.27 -8.33
N GLU A 134 15.46 -2.56 -7.24
CA GLU A 134 16.24 -2.65 -5.99
C GLU A 134 16.25 -4.10 -5.46
N SER A 135 15.09 -4.74 -5.37
CA SER A 135 14.99 -6.15 -4.96
C SER A 135 15.76 -7.10 -5.86
N PHE A 136 15.81 -6.81 -7.17
CA PHE A 136 16.53 -7.64 -8.13
C PHE A 136 18.05 -7.47 -8.02
N GLU A 137 18.52 -6.23 -7.80
CA GLU A 137 19.95 -5.90 -7.67
C GLU A 137 20.55 -6.42 -6.35
N GLU A 138 19.78 -6.43 -5.27
CA GLU A 138 20.22 -6.94 -3.97
C GLU A 138 20.16 -8.48 -3.87
N GLY A 139 19.33 -9.12 -4.69
CA GLY A 139 19.10 -10.55 -4.65
C GLY A 139 20.09 -11.41 -5.44
N THR A 140 19.88 -12.72 -5.39
CA THR A 140 20.59 -13.68 -6.26
C THR A 140 19.69 -14.09 -7.42
N PRO A 141 19.94 -13.61 -8.65
CA PRO A 141 19.05 -13.83 -9.77
C PRO A 141 19.15 -15.27 -10.30
N ILE A 142 17.99 -15.87 -10.55
CA ILE A 142 17.80 -17.14 -11.23
C ILE A 142 17.52 -16.83 -12.71
N ALA A 143 18.42 -17.24 -13.59
CA ALA A 143 18.31 -16.96 -15.02
C ALA A 143 17.17 -17.76 -15.67
N GLY A 144 16.41 -17.10 -16.54
CA GLY A 144 15.37 -17.73 -17.34
C GLY A 144 15.87 -18.21 -18.71
N THR A 145 15.16 -19.18 -19.27
CA THR A 145 15.27 -19.60 -20.67
C THR A 145 14.19 -18.89 -21.48
N GLY A 146 14.60 -17.98 -22.37
CA GLY A 146 13.70 -17.14 -23.16
C GLY A 146 13.49 -17.62 -24.59
N ALA A 147 12.40 -17.16 -25.21
CA ALA A 147 12.23 -17.19 -26.66
C ALA A 147 13.36 -16.42 -27.37
N PRO A 148 13.60 -16.60 -28.68
CA PRO A 148 14.67 -15.92 -29.40
C PRO A 148 14.65 -14.39 -29.19
N GLY A 149 15.76 -13.86 -28.66
CA GLY A 149 15.92 -12.44 -28.36
C GLY A 149 15.38 -11.98 -27.00
N VAL A 150 14.63 -12.82 -26.28
CA VAL A 150 14.12 -12.54 -24.93
C VAL A 150 15.09 -13.06 -23.88
N SER A 151 15.42 -12.24 -22.89
CA SER A 151 16.23 -12.63 -21.74
C SER A 151 15.69 -12.02 -20.45
N GLY A 152 16.03 -12.63 -19.33
CA GLY A 152 15.54 -12.20 -18.03
C GLY A 152 15.79 -13.23 -16.95
N GLY A 153 15.31 -12.94 -15.75
CA GLY A 153 15.43 -13.82 -14.59
C GLY A 153 14.57 -13.33 -13.44
N LEU A 154 14.56 -14.11 -12.35
CA LEU A 154 13.84 -13.77 -11.14
C LEU A 154 14.77 -13.73 -9.93
N VAL A 155 14.51 -12.81 -9.02
CA VAL A 155 14.91 -12.92 -7.62
C VAL A 155 13.67 -13.31 -6.82
N LEU A 156 13.81 -14.32 -5.97
CA LEU A 156 12.74 -14.78 -5.10
C LEU A 156 13.08 -14.47 -3.64
N GLU A 157 12.05 -14.09 -2.89
CA GLU A 157 12.13 -13.95 -1.44
C GLU A 157 10.99 -14.75 -0.79
N ALA A 158 11.34 -15.63 0.14
CA ALA A 158 10.36 -16.35 0.94
C ALA A 158 9.72 -15.41 1.97
N LYS A 159 8.40 -15.43 2.07
CA LYS A 159 7.61 -14.63 3.01
C LYS A 159 6.70 -15.56 3.82
N GLY A 160 6.27 -15.11 5.00
CA GLY A 160 5.33 -15.88 5.82
C GLY A 160 3.97 -16.14 5.15
N TRP A 161 3.63 -15.33 4.13
CA TRP A 161 2.40 -15.46 3.33
C TRP A 161 2.60 -16.19 1.99
N GLY A 162 3.83 -16.60 1.62
CA GLY A 162 4.12 -17.23 0.34
C GLY A 162 5.45 -16.76 -0.26
N THR A 163 5.46 -16.46 -1.56
CA THR A 163 6.68 -16.09 -2.30
C THR A 163 6.52 -14.73 -2.95
N HIS A 164 7.47 -13.83 -2.68
CA HIS A 164 7.66 -12.59 -3.44
C HIS A 164 8.62 -12.88 -4.60
N ALA A 165 8.32 -12.37 -5.79
CA ALA A 165 9.17 -12.50 -6.96
C ALA A 165 9.42 -11.13 -7.60
N ALA A 166 10.68 -10.79 -7.86
CA ALA A 166 11.09 -9.64 -8.65
C ALA A 166 11.67 -10.11 -9.99
N LEU A 167 11.17 -9.57 -11.09
CA LEU A 167 11.50 -9.95 -12.47
C LEU A 167 12.28 -8.85 -13.17
N GLU A 168 13.38 -9.23 -13.81
CA GLU A 168 13.98 -8.45 -14.90
C GLU A 168 13.62 -9.10 -16.24
N LEU A 169 13.17 -8.30 -17.22
CA LEU A 169 12.84 -8.76 -18.57
C LEU A 169 13.38 -7.81 -19.64
N LYS A 170 14.02 -8.38 -20.68
CA LYS A 170 14.60 -7.69 -21.83
C LYS A 170 14.20 -8.38 -23.13
N GLY A 171 14.27 -7.64 -24.24
CA GLY A 171 14.07 -8.18 -25.58
C GLY A 171 12.62 -8.36 -25.99
N VAL A 172 11.66 -7.70 -25.31
CA VAL A 172 10.23 -7.85 -25.59
C VAL A 172 9.69 -6.58 -26.24
N LYS A 173 9.04 -6.73 -27.39
CA LYS A 173 8.43 -5.63 -28.15
C LYS A 173 6.91 -5.75 -28.18
N GLY A 174 6.24 -4.64 -27.87
CA GLY A 174 4.78 -4.55 -27.85
C GLY A 174 4.15 -4.20 -29.19
N PRO A 175 2.82 -4.00 -29.23
CA PRO A 175 1.92 -4.02 -28.07
C PRO A 175 1.61 -5.45 -27.60
N LEU A 176 1.74 -5.71 -26.29
CA LEU A 176 1.37 -6.98 -25.65
C LEU A 176 0.81 -6.70 -24.24
N GLU A 177 -0.01 -7.61 -23.74
CA GLU A 177 -0.28 -7.75 -22.31
C GLU A 177 0.35 -9.06 -21.83
N CYS A 178 1.13 -8.97 -20.76
CA CYS A 178 1.93 -10.07 -20.23
C CYS A 178 1.66 -10.25 -18.74
N GLU A 179 1.87 -11.47 -18.28
CA GLU A 179 1.76 -11.87 -16.89
C GLU A 179 2.97 -12.70 -16.48
N LEU A 180 3.35 -12.57 -15.21
CA LEU A 180 4.23 -13.50 -14.52
C LEU A 180 3.35 -14.51 -13.80
N VAL A 181 3.52 -15.78 -14.11
CA VAL A 181 2.73 -16.88 -13.57
C VAL A 181 3.64 -17.82 -12.79
N ALA A 182 3.31 -18.10 -11.54
CA ALA A 182 3.91 -19.18 -10.76
C ALA A 182 3.17 -20.49 -11.09
N VAL A 183 3.91 -21.53 -11.43
CA VAL A 183 3.38 -22.87 -11.69
C VAL A 183 3.83 -23.80 -10.57
N SER A 184 2.88 -24.37 -9.84
CA SER A 184 3.18 -25.30 -8.75
C SER A 184 3.67 -26.64 -9.28
N LYS A 185 4.28 -27.44 -8.39
CA LYS A 185 4.65 -28.84 -8.66
C LYS A 185 3.46 -29.75 -8.98
N THR A 186 2.23 -29.33 -8.65
CA THR A 186 0.98 -30.03 -9.00
C THR A 186 0.38 -29.55 -10.32
N GLY A 187 0.97 -28.53 -10.96
CA GLY A 187 0.49 -27.93 -12.21
C GLY A 187 -0.51 -26.79 -12.01
N GLU A 188 -0.80 -26.40 -10.77
CA GLU A 188 -1.64 -25.24 -10.47
C GLU A 188 -0.94 -23.95 -10.92
N ARG A 189 -1.67 -23.05 -11.57
CA ARG A 189 -1.14 -21.79 -12.11
C ARG A 189 -1.69 -20.62 -11.30
N ARG A 190 -0.82 -19.74 -10.82
CA ARG A 190 -1.17 -18.52 -10.08
C ARG A 190 -0.48 -17.31 -10.69
N THR A 191 -1.26 -16.33 -11.15
CA THR A 191 -0.73 -15.05 -11.61
C THR A 191 -0.14 -14.28 -10.43
N VAL A 192 1.11 -13.86 -10.59
CA VAL A 192 1.90 -13.10 -9.60
C VAL A 192 1.73 -11.60 -9.81
N THR A 193 1.80 -11.17 -11.07
CA THR A 193 1.60 -9.77 -11.51
C THR A 193 1.37 -9.73 -13.02
N GLY A 194 0.67 -8.69 -13.50
CA GLY A 194 0.41 -8.42 -14.91
C GLY A 194 0.84 -7.01 -15.33
N TRP A 195 1.21 -6.83 -16.59
CA TRP A 195 1.65 -5.54 -17.14
C TRP A 195 1.44 -5.45 -18.66
N ALA A 196 1.45 -4.21 -19.17
CA ALA A 196 1.46 -3.94 -20.60
C ALA A 196 2.89 -3.76 -21.12
N VAL A 197 3.16 -4.25 -22.33
CA VAL A 197 4.34 -3.91 -23.11
C VAL A 197 3.94 -2.92 -24.20
N PRO A 198 4.40 -1.66 -24.13
CA PRO A 198 4.09 -0.66 -25.17
C PRO A 198 4.86 -0.94 -26.47
N ALA A 199 4.46 -0.29 -27.57
CA ALA A 199 5.10 -0.46 -28.89
C ALA A 199 6.63 -0.23 -28.91
N LYS A 200 7.14 0.64 -28.02
CA LYS A 200 8.59 0.88 -27.85
C LYS A 200 9.35 -0.32 -27.28
N GLY A 201 8.67 -1.23 -26.59
CA GLY A 201 9.26 -2.42 -25.95
C GLY A 201 10.11 -2.14 -24.72
N TYR A 202 10.76 -3.19 -24.22
CA TYR A 202 11.69 -3.19 -23.09
C TYR A 202 12.95 -3.99 -23.45
N GLY A 203 14.14 -3.41 -23.20
CA GLY A 203 15.42 -4.04 -23.50
C GLY A 203 15.63 -4.35 -24.99
N VAL A 204 15.18 -3.48 -25.88
CA VAL A 204 15.26 -3.62 -27.36
C VAL A 204 15.99 -2.43 -28.00
N PRO A 205 16.47 -2.52 -29.26
CA PRO A 205 17.00 -1.36 -29.97
C PRO A 205 15.99 -0.20 -29.99
N GLY A 206 16.42 0.99 -29.55
CA GLY A 206 15.55 2.17 -29.37
C GLY A 206 14.84 2.27 -28.01
N SER A 207 14.82 1.21 -27.21
CA SER A 207 14.36 1.23 -25.82
C SER A 207 15.21 0.28 -24.94
N PRO A 208 16.45 0.69 -24.60
CA PRO A 208 17.44 -0.22 -24.01
C PRO A 208 17.18 -0.58 -22.54
N ARG A 209 16.31 0.17 -21.85
CA ARG A 209 15.99 -0.10 -20.44
C ARG A 209 15.18 -1.40 -20.33
N ALA A 210 15.63 -2.28 -19.45
CA ALA A 210 14.89 -3.47 -19.05
C ALA A 210 13.59 -3.11 -18.34
N LEU A 211 12.65 -4.05 -18.34
CA LEU A 211 11.49 -3.99 -17.47
C LEU A 211 11.86 -4.61 -16.12
N TYR A 212 11.51 -3.92 -15.03
CA TYR A 212 11.50 -4.47 -13.68
C TYR A 212 10.08 -4.43 -13.13
N VAL A 213 9.56 -5.58 -12.75
CA VAL A 213 8.25 -5.73 -12.11
C VAL A 213 8.36 -6.74 -10.98
N HIS A 214 7.48 -6.63 -9.99
CA HIS A 214 7.48 -7.56 -8.87
C HIS A 214 6.04 -7.87 -8.44
N GLY A 215 5.86 -8.94 -7.69
CA GLY A 215 4.57 -9.37 -7.17
C GLY A 215 4.69 -10.54 -6.21
N GLY A 216 3.56 -11.07 -5.78
CA GLY A 216 3.51 -12.17 -4.81
C GLY A 216 2.56 -13.29 -5.22
N THR A 217 2.81 -14.49 -4.73
CA THR A 217 1.89 -15.63 -4.78
C THR A 217 1.80 -16.28 -3.40
N ALA A 218 0.63 -16.83 -3.07
CA ALA A 218 0.43 -17.59 -1.83
C ALA A 218 1.17 -18.95 -1.82
N LEU A 219 1.69 -19.38 -2.97
CA LEU A 219 2.52 -20.58 -3.05
C LEU A 219 3.86 -20.35 -2.34
N SER A 220 4.26 -21.31 -1.50
CA SER A 220 5.60 -21.35 -0.91
C SER A 220 6.64 -21.63 -1.99
N SER A 221 7.86 -21.12 -1.84
CA SER A 221 8.94 -21.30 -2.81
C SER A 221 9.25 -22.78 -3.08
N GLY A 222 9.13 -23.63 -2.04
CA GLY A 222 9.30 -25.07 -2.15
C GLY A 222 8.18 -25.81 -2.89
N ASP A 223 7.02 -25.19 -3.11
CA ASP A 223 5.88 -25.78 -3.83
C ASP A 223 5.81 -25.35 -5.29
N ILE A 224 6.63 -24.37 -5.68
CA ILE A 224 6.73 -23.87 -7.04
C ILE A 224 7.68 -24.76 -7.84
N ASP A 225 7.27 -25.15 -9.04
CA ASP A 225 8.11 -25.88 -10.00
C ASP A 225 8.90 -24.91 -10.89
N HIS A 226 8.20 -23.91 -11.44
CA HIS A 226 8.81 -22.87 -12.26
C HIS A 226 7.90 -21.64 -12.35
N PHE A 227 8.47 -20.57 -12.89
CA PHE A 227 7.72 -19.38 -13.30
C PHE A 227 7.72 -19.23 -14.82
N GLU A 228 6.65 -18.64 -15.34
CA GLU A 228 6.50 -18.30 -16.75
C GLU A 228 6.16 -16.82 -16.89
N VAL A 229 6.82 -16.15 -17.84
CA VAL A 229 6.30 -14.92 -18.41
C VAL A 229 5.49 -15.31 -19.64
N SER A 230 4.19 -15.11 -19.61
CA SER A 230 3.28 -15.43 -20.72
C SER A 230 2.49 -14.22 -21.17
N THR A 231 2.17 -14.13 -22.44
CA THR A 231 1.14 -13.19 -22.91
C THR A 231 -0.24 -13.67 -22.47
N THR A 232 -1.21 -12.77 -22.36
CA THR A 232 -2.62 -13.12 -22.09
C THR A 232 -3.22 -14.03 -23.18
N SER A 233 -2.63 -14.04 -24.38
CA SER A 233 -2.95 -14.97 -25.47
C SER A 233 -2.33 -16.37 -25.32
N GLY A 234 -1.61 -16.65 -24.22
CA GLY A 234 -1.05 -17.97 -23.90
C GLY A 234 0.33 -18.27 -24.48
N LYS A 235 1.04 -17.27 -25.05
CA LYS A 235 2.40 -17.46 -25.54
C LYS A 235 3.42 -17.25 -24.42
N THR A 236 4.18 -18.29 -24.08
CA THR A 236 5.30 -18.18 -23.14
C THR A 236 6.49 -17.47 -23.80
N LEU A 237 7.04 -16.47 -23.11
CA LEU A 237 8.18 -15.66 -23.54
C LEU A 237 9.46 -16.00 -22.77
N LEU A 238 9.33 -16.35 -21.49
CA LEU A 238 10.44 -16.70 -20.60
C LEU A 238 9.98 -17.76 -19.61
N THR A 239 10.81 -18.77 -19.34
CA THR A 239 10.59 -19.75 -18.28
C THR A 239 11.77 -19.73 -17.32
N VAL A 240 11.51 -19.63 -16.01
CA VAL A 240 12.52 -19.63 -14.95
C VAL A 240 12.28 -20.83 -14.05
N LYS A 241 13.21 -21.80 -14.05
CA LYS A 241 13.13 -22.99 -13.19
C LYS A 241 13.76 -22.72 -11.83
N ILE A 242 13.11 -23.18 -10.76
CA ILE A 242 13.55 -23.01 -9.36
C ILE A 242 14.27 -24.26 -8.88
#